data_AF-A0A3M2BEK6-F1
#
_entry.id   AF-A0A3M2BEK6-F1
#
_cell.length_a   1.000
_cell.length_b   1.000
_cell.length_c   1.000
_cell.angle_alpha   90.00
_cell.angle_beta   90.00
_cell.angle_gamma   90.00
#
_symmetry.space_group_name_H-M   'P 1'
#
loop_
_entity.id
_entity.type
_entity.pdbx_description
1 polymer ?
#
loop_
_entity_poly.entity_id
_entity_poly.type
_entity_poly.pdbx_seq_one_letter_code
_entity_poly.pdbx_strand_id
1 'polypeptide(L)'
;VAGARTLGFSLDDIREILALRDRREAPCRVVLDLLQAKAAEIEQRIRELERLQTELEELHALGLTFPTDDVDGKNCVCHLVSERAQSVASNQ
;
A
#
# COMPACT_ATOMS: atom_id res chain seq x y z
N VAL A 1 -7.46 14.32 -21.10
CA VAL A 1 -8.08 13.36 -20.15
C VAL A 1 -7.31 12.04 -20.06
N ALA A 2 -6.65 11.55 -21.12
CA ALA A 2 -5.96 10.26 -21.10
C ALA A 2 -4.92 10.06 -19.96
N GLY A 3 -4.21 11.12 -19.54
CA GLY A 3 -3.23 11.02 -18.45
C GLY A 3 -3.81 10.96 -17.03
N ALA A 4 -5.10 11.29 -16.83
CA ALA A 4 -5.72 11.32 -15.50
C ALA A 4 -5.89 9.91 -14.89
N ARG A 5 -6.19 8.91 -15.74
CA ARG A 5 -6.28 7.51 -15.29
C ARG A 5 -4.94 6.95 -14.83
N THR A 6 -3.83 7.38 -15.44
CA THR A 6 -2.49 6.93 -15.07
C THR A 6 -2.07 7.39 -13.68
N LEU A 7 -2.66 8.48 -13.18
CA LEU A 7 -2.41 9.04 -11.84
C LEU A 7 -3.34 8.48 -10.76
N GLY A 8 -4.15 7.47 -11.08
CA GLY A 8 -5.04 6.83 -10.10
C GLY A 8 -6.27 7.65 -9.73
N PHE A 9 -6.65 8.65 -10.55
CA PHE A 9 -7.93 9.34 -10.36
C PHE A 9 -9.10 8.39 -10.56
N SER A 10 -10.08 8.49 -9.66
CA SER A 10 -11.29 7.69 -9.74
C SER A 10 -12.14 8.12 -10.95
N LEU A 11 -13.08 7.27 -11.36
CA LEU A 11 -14.06 7.66 -12.38
C LEU A 11 -14.93 8.84 -11.91
N ASP A 12 -15.15 8.97 -10.60
CA ASP A 12 -15.93 10.05 -10.02
C ASP A 12 -15.16 11.39 -10.07
N ASP A 13 -13.86 11.38 -9.78
CA ASP A 13 -12.98 12.55 -9.92
C ASP A 13 -13.00 13.06 -11.38
N ILE A 14 -12.92 12.14 -12.35
CA ILE A 14 -12.96 12.47 -13.78
C ILE A 14 -14.35 13.02 -14.16
N ARG A 15 -15.43 12.44 -13.65
CA ARG A 15 -16.81 12.93 -13.90
C ARG A 15 -17.00 14.35 -13.36
N GLU A 16 -16.48 14.66 -12.17
CA GLU A 16 -16.57 15.99 -11.58
C GLU A 16 -15.85 17.04 -12.44
N ILE A 17 -14.63 16.74 -12.88
CA ILE A 17 -13.85 17.62 -13.78
C ILE A 17 -14.60 17.87 -15.09
N LEU A 18 -15.22 16.83 -15.66
CA LEU A 18 -16.00 16.95 -16.90
C LEU A 18 -17.26 17.80 -16.69
N ALA A 19 -17.99 17.60 -15.58
CA ALA A 19 -19.20 18.35 -15.26
C ALA A 19 -18.94 19.86 -15.09
N LEU A 20 -17.81 20.24 -14.48
CA LEU A 20 -17.40 21.65 -14.38
C LEU A 20 -17.15 22.27 -15.76
N ARG A 21 -16.47 21.53 -16.64
CA ARG A 21 -16.26 21.94 -18.04
C ARG A 21 -17.56 22.13 -18.79
N ASP A 22 -18.52 21.21 -18.61
CA ASP A 22 -19.83 21.27 -19.28
C ASP A 22 -20.64 22.50 -18.83
N ARG A 23 -20.46 22.94 -17.58
CA ARG A 23 -21.04 24.19 -17.05
C ARG A 23 -20.25 25.45 -17.41
N ARG A 24 -19.17 25.34 -18.19
CA ARG A 24 -18.22 26.43 -18.51
C ARG A 24 -17.54 27.06 -17.28
N GLU A 25 -17.42 26.29 -16.20
CA GLU A 25 -16.65 26.66 -15.02
C GLU A 25 -15.21 26.17 -15.18
N ALA A 26 -14.24 26.94 -14.70
CA ALA A 26 -12.83 26.54 -14.77
C ALA A 26 -12.54 25.44 -13.74
N PRO A 27 -12.19 24.21 -14.15
CA PRO A 27 -11.95 23.10 -13.21
C PRO A 27 -10.56 23.15 -12.58
N CYS A 28 -9.71 24.12 -12.95
CA CYS A 28 -8.29 24.13 -12.61
C CYS A 28 -8.02 24.02 -11.11
N ARG A 29 -8.82 24.71 -10.28
CA ARG A 29 -8.69 24.63 -8.83
C ARG A 29 -9.03 23.24 -8.30
N VAL A 30 -10.15 22.68 -8.74
CA VAL A 30 -10.56 21.31 -8.37
C VAL A 30 -9.52 20.29 -8.80
N VAL A 31 -8.94 20.43 -10.00
CA VAL A 31 -7.86 19.56 -10.48
C VAL A 31 -6.62 19.66 -9.60
N LEU A 32 -6.23 20.87 -9.18
CA LEU A 32 -5.09 21.05 -8.27
C LEU A 32 -5.34 20.41 -6.90
N ASP A 33 -6.54 20.59 -6.34
CA ASP A 33 -6.92 20.00 -5.06
C ASP A 33 -6.92 18.46 -5.13
N LEU A 34 -7.46 17.89 -6.22
CA LEU A 34 -7.44 16.44 -6.48
C LEU A 34 -6.00 15.90 -6.62
N LEU A 35 -5.12 16.61 -7.34
CA LEU A 35 -3.71 16.22 -7.46
C LEU A 35 -3.02 16.20 -6.10
N GLN A 36 -3.24 17.21 -5.27
CA GLN A 36 -2.66 17.27 -3.92
C GLN A 36 -3.19 16.14 -3.04
N ALA A 37 -4.49 15.85 -3.09
CA ALA A 37 -5.09 14.76 -2.33
C ALA A 37 -4.53 13.39 -2.75
N LYS A 38 -4.39 13.14 -4.06
CA LYS A 38 -3.81 11.90 -4.57
C LYS A 38 -2.32 11.76 -4.23
N ALA A 39 -1.55 12.84 -4.28
CA ALA A 39 -0.16 12.81 -3.85
C ALA A 39 -0.05 12.40 -2.37
N ALA A 40 -0.89 12.98 -1.50
CA ALA A 40 -0.91 12.64 -0.07
C ALA A 40 -1.35 11.19 0.17
N GLU A 41 -2.35 10.68 -0.56
CA GLU A 41 -2.79 9.28 -0.49
C GLU A 41 -1.65 8.32 -0.86
N ILE A 42 -0.96 8.60 -1.98
CA ILE A 42 0.18 7.80 -2.44
C ILE A 42 1.30 7.83 -1.39
N GLU A 43 1.59 8.98 -0.79
CA GLU A 43 2.63 9.09 0.22
C GLU A 43 2.31 8.28 1.50
N GLN A 44 1.04 8.26 1.94
CA GLN A 44 0.61 7.38 3.02
C GLN A 44 0.81 5.91 2.65
N ARG A 45 0.47 5.53 1.40
CA ARG A 45 0.63 4.15 0.95
C ARG A 45 2.10 3.74 0.86
N ILE A 46 2.98 4.65 0.42
CA ILE A 46 4.43 4.42 0.40
C ILE A 46 4.93 4.13 1.81
N ARG A 47 4.61 4.99 2.79
CA ARG A 47 5.02 4.77 4.18
C ARG A 47 4.60 3.41 4.73
N GLU A 48 3.36 3.00 4.45
CA GLU A 48 2.86 1.71 4.89
C GLU A 48 3.59 0.54 4.21
N LEU A 49 3.89 0.67 2.91
CA LEU A 49 4.66 -0.34 2.18
C LEU A 49 6.11 -0.41 2.66
N GLU A 50 6.75 0.72 2.95
CA GLU A 50 8.10 0.78 3.53
C GLU A 50 8.16 0.13 4.92
N ARG A 51 7.12 0.35 5.75
CA ARG A 51 6.99 -0.32 7.05
C ARG A 51 6.89 -1.84 6.88
N LEU A 52 5.99 -2.30 6.00
CA LEU A 52 5.83 -3.74 5.73
C LEU A 52 7.09 -4.34 5.12
N GLN A 53 7.79 -3.62 4.23
CA GLN A 53 9.06 -4.06 3.69
C GLN A 53 10.10 -4.25 4.78
N THR A 54 10.22 -3.28 5.69
CA THR A 54 11.16 -3.37 6.83
C THR A 54 10.86 -4.59 7.70
N GLU A 55 9.58 -4.83 8.02
CA GLU A 55 9.16 -6.00 8.80
C GLU A 55 9.50 -7.33 8.09
N LEU A 56 9.32 -7.41 6.77
CA LEU A 56 9.69 -8.58 5.98
C LEU A 56 11.21 -8.80 5.96
N GLU A 57 12.00 -7.73 5.85
CA GLU A 57 13.47 -7.78 5.88
C GLU A 57 13.98 -8.24 7.25
N GLU A 58 13.41 -7.74 8.34
CA GLU A 58 13.72 -8.18 9.71
C GLU A 58 13.38 -9.66 9.93
N LEU A 59 12.19 -10.09 9.49
CA LEU A 59 11.78 -11.48 9.57
C LEU A 59 12.68 -12.41 8.76
N HIS A 60 13.07 -11.98 7.55
CA HIS A 60 14.00 -12.72 6.72
C HIS A 60 15.38 -12.84 7.37
N ALA A 61 15.94 -11.72 7.87
CA ALA A 61 17.23 -11.70 8.55
C ALA A 61 17.23 -12.60 9.79
N LEU A 62 16.17 -12.58 10.59
CA LEU A 62 15.98 -13.48 11.73
C LEU A 62 15.90 -14.93 11.26
N GLY A 63 15.15 -15.20 10.18
CA GLY A 63 15.03 -16.51 9.57
C GLY A 63 16.35 -17.14 9.16
N LEU A 64 17.32 -16.34 8.68
CA LEU A 64 18.67 -16.81 8.33
C LEU A 64 19.47 -17.34 9.52
N THR A 65 19.04 -17.06 10.76
CA THR A 65 19.68 -17.60 11.97
C THR A 65 19.18 -18.99 12.36
N PHE A 66 18.15 -19.52 11.68
CA PHE A 66 17.59 -20.84 11.93
C PHE A 66 18.07 -21.87 10.91
N PRO A 67 18.18 -23.15 11.28
CA PRO A 67 18.34 -24.26 10.33
C PRO A 67 17.28 -24.23 9.22
N THR A 68 17.72 -24.42 7.98
CA THR A 68 16.85 -24.51 6.79
C THR A 68 16.69 -25.95 6.28
N ASP A 69 17.32 -26.91 6.95
CA ASP A 69 17.32 -28.33 6.66
C ASP A 69 16.65 -29.17 7.75
N ASP A 70 15.98 -28.54 8.73
CA ASP A 70 15.21 -29.23 9.75
C ASP A 70 13.93 -29.86 9.16
N VAL A 71 14.03 -31.15 8.83
CA VAL A 71 12.95 -31.96 8.25
C VAL A 71 11.77 -32.11 9.22
N ASP A 72 12.01 -32.07 10.53
CA ASP A 72 10.96 -32.17 11.54
C ASP A 72 10.19 -30.84 11.70
N GLY A 73 10.73 -29.73 11.16
CA GLY A 73 10.09 -28.42 11.12
C GLY A 73 9.87 -27.77 12.49
N LYS A 74 10.60 -28.20 13.52
CA LYS A 74 10.43 -27.74 14.91
C LYS A 74 11.38 -26.61 15.29
N ASN A 75 12.49 -26.50 14.59
CA ASN A 75 13.54 -25.52 14.80
C ASN A 75 13.83 -24.73 13.51
N CYS A 76 12.87 -24.63 12.59
CA CYS A 76 12.99 -23.89 11.33
C CYS A 76 12.29 -22.52 11.37
N VAL A 77 12.70 -21.62 10.46
CA VAL A 77 12.02 -20.33 10.24
C VAL A 77 10.52 -20.47 9.93
N CYS A 78 10.10 -21.59 9.33
CA CYS A 78 8.69 -21.87 9.04
C CYS A 78 7.79 -21.85 10.29
N HIS A 79 8.31 -22.30 11.43
CA HIS A 79 7.58 -22.32 12.69
C HIS A 79 7.39 -20.90 13.26
N LEU A 80 8.44 -20.07 13.19
CA LEU A 80 8.43 -18.68 13.67
C LEU A 80 7.41 -17.80 12.91
N VAL A 81 7.36 -17.92 11.58
CA VAL A 81 6.37 -17.19 10.76
C VAL A 81 4.95 -17.62 11.11
N SER A 82 4.75 -18.91 11.36
CA SER A 82 3.44 -19.47 11.73
C SER A 82 2.95 -18.98 13.10
N GLU A 83 3.83 -18.88 14.10
CA GLU A 83 3.49 -18.36 15.44
C GLU A 83 3.20 -16.86 15.44
N ARG A 84 3.98 -16.05 14.70
CA ARG A 84 3.71 -14.61 14.55
C ARG A 84 2.41 -14.33 13.83
N ALA A 85 2.08 -15.08 12.77
CA ALA A 85 0.81 -14.95 12.06
C ALA A 85 -0.40 -15.23 12.97
N GLN A 86 -0.29 -16.22 13.88
CA GLN A 86 -1.35 -16.54 14.87
C GLN A 86 -1.50 -15.46 15.94
N SER A 87 -0.39 -14.85 16.37
CA SER A 87 -0.40 -13.76 17.35
C SER A 87 -1.04 -12.47 16.79
N VAL A 88 -0.80 -12.15 15.51
CA VAL A 88 -1.45 -11.02 14.83
C VAL A 88 -2.95 -11.25 14.63
N ALA A 89 -3.36 -12.50 14.39
CA ALA A 89 -4.77 -12.87 14.24
C ALA A 89 -5.56 -12.88 15.58
N SER A 90 -4.89 -13.03 16.73
CA SER A 90 -5.52 -12.94 18.06
C SER A 90 -5.69 -11.51 18.58
N ASN A 91 -5.07 -10.52 17.94
CA ASN A 91 -5.08 -9.12 18.37
C ASN A 91 -5.95 -8.22 17.45
N GLN A 92 -6.86 -8.83 16.68
CA GLN A 92 -7.87 -8.18 15.84
C GLN A 92 -9.28 -8.53 16.32
#